data_AF-A0A5N6YH07-F1
#
_entry.id   AF-A0A5N6YH07-F1
#
_cell.length_a   1.000
_cell.length_b   1.000
_cell.length_c   1.000
_cell.angle_alpha   90.00
_cell.angle_beta   90.00
_cell.angle_gamma   90.00
#
_symmetry.space_group_name_H-M   'P 1'
#
loop_
_entity.id
_entity.type
_entity.pdbx_description
1 polymer ?
#
loop_
_entity_poly.entity_id
_entity_poly.type
_entity_poly.pdbx_seq_one_letter_code
_entity_poly.pdbx_strand_id
1 'polypeptide(L)'
;MSAPQYYPNTLEPLQINKENLQKALHEFREAVDHGTYLVQQGCPPSAEWGSAGIALAFLRLERQALSLTEPGKAPIDFGKLARERIVPHGPNLPLKPGWLSPLGSFSPVTGALMRILAAVTDGSAISDADITSLEDAVKLAIQNGPMVPQGDKMMGGDELIYGRPGLLWSIFNLRVQHFDENTKKRLQPVFDALPNLVDVIVDAGRQGKKDYTKLHGEKDALPLMWSWKESRFYLGAVHGIAGVLAIILACEEANDDASRKYFPWIADTITGLCRICIANNGHLPTRIPPSSHHSSPLVQLCHGSPGLLVLMACARRSSLVTEYWEPEWDEAIHLAAESIWREGLLSKGGSLCHGIAGNALPLLLMHDSFEYDVELMQTAKRNYIKRTEPIETKCLEDNLSSDYFLSRALTLLLHARETPPYSNSPENIYRMPDRPFSLHEGLSGTVCAWADACVAIQARLRKIELELEGDGPAVEATLRRDPTFKELMNRQLGFPTIAHHRPTGLP
;
A
#
# COMPACT_ATOMS: atom_id res chain seq x y z
N MET A 1 30.36 2.99 16.17
CA MET A 1 29.85 3.98 15.19
C MET A 1 28.36 3.70 15.00
N SER A 2 27.53 4.74 14.89
CA SER A 2 26.11 4.55 14.56
C SER A 2 25.96 3.96 13.16
N ALA A 3 25.05 2.99 12.96
CA ALA A 3 24.76 2.44 11.64
C ALA A 3 24.37 3.56 10.65
N PRO A 4 24.80 3.49 9.37
CA PRO A 4 24.44 4.49 8.38
C PRO A 4 22.92 4.47 8.12
N GLN A 5 22.38 5.46 7.42
CA GLN A 5 20.95 5.44 7.05
C GLN A 5 20.63 4.27 6.10
N TYR A 6 21.50 4.05 5.12
CA TYR A 6 21.43 2.98 4.13
C TYR A 6 22.84 2.49 3.78
N TYR A 7 22.93 1.32 3.18
CA TYR A 7 24.15 0.79 2.58
C TYR A 7 24.10 1.02 1.07
N PRO A 8 25.23 1.37 0.40
CA PRO A 8 25.27 1.46 -1.05
C PRO A 8 24.76 0.16 -1.69
N ASN A 9 23.84 0.27 -2.65
CA ASN A 9 23.34 -0.92 -3.35
C ASN A 9 24.37 -1.43 -4.37
N THR A 10 24.91 -2.62 -4.11
CA THR A 10 25.85 -3.33 -4.99
C THR A 10 25.23 -4.57 -5.65
N LEU A 11 23.91 -4.74 -5.53
CA LEU A 11 23.20 -5.89 -6.09
C LEU A 11 23.04 -5.73 -7.61
N GLU A 12 23.02 -6.84 -8.33
CA GLU A 12 22.66 -6.89 -9.74
C GLU A 12 21.15 -7.18 -9.87
N PRO A 13 20.40 -6.44 -10.71
CA PRO A 13 18.99 -6.73 -10.94
C PRO A 13 18.79 -8.14 -11.50
N LEU A 14 17.88 -8.90 -10.90
CA LEU A 14 17.47 -10.23 -11.34
C LEU A 14 16.98 -10.20 -12.79
N GLN A 15 17.57 -11.02 -13.65
CA GLN A 15 17.15 -11.12 -15.06
C GLN A 15 15.77 -11.78 -15.15
N ILE A 16 14.82 -11.11 -15.81
CA ILE A 16 13.44 -11.60 -15.97
C ILE A 16 13.37 -12.60 -17.11
N ASN A 17 13.49 -13.88 -16.77
CA ASN A 17 13.25 -15.01 -17.67
C ASN A 17 12.62 -16.17 -16.89
N LYS A 18 12.08 -17.15 -17.62
CA LYS A 18 11.32 -18.27 -17.02
C LYS A 18 12.09 -19.01 -15.93
N GLU A 19 13.36 -19.34 -16.16
CA GLU A 19 14.19 -20.09 -15.22
C GLU A 19 14.44 -19.31 -13.93
N ASN A 20 14.88 -18.05 -14.04
CA ASN A 20 15.17 -17.20 -12.89
C ASN A 20 13.91 -16.87 -12.10
N LEU A 21 12.78 -16.65 -12.77
CA LEU A 21 11.49 -16.44 -12.12
C LEU A 21 11.05 -17.69 -11.34
N GLN A 22 11.19 -18.89 -11.92
CA GLN A 22 10.89 -20.15 -11.23
C GLN A 22 11.79 -20.37 -10.01
N LYS A 23 13.08 -20.06 -10.12
CA LYS A 23 14.02 -20.11 -8.99
C LYS A 23 13.64 -19.10 -7.89
N ALA A 24 13.37 -17.85 -8.26
CA ALA A 24 12.94 -16.83 -7.31
C ALA A 24 11.62 -17.21 -6.61
N LEU A 25 10.65 -17.76 -7.36
CA LEU A 25 9.39 -18.26 -6.81
C LEU A 25 9.62 -19.31 -5.72
N HIS A 26 10.48 -20.29 -5.98
CA HIS A 26 10.86 -21.30 -5.00
C HIS A 26 11.47 -20.67 -3.75
N GLU A 27 12.44 -19.79 -3.94
CA GLU A 27 13.13 -19.08 -2.85
C GLU A 27 12.18 -18.23 -1.99
N PHE A 28 11.16 -17.60 -2.58
CA PHE A 28 10.15 -16.85 -1.83
C PHE A 28 9.18 -17.75 -1.09
N ARG A 29 8.79 -18.90 -1.66
CA ARG A 29 7.94 -19.88 -0.97
C ARG A 29 8.65 -20.43 0.27
N GLU A 30 9.94 -20.76 0.16
CA GLU A 30 10.75 -21.15 1.32
C GLU A 30 10.86 -20.03 2.36
N ALA A 31 11.01 -18.79 1.92
CA ALA A 31 11.07 -17.63 2.81
C ALA A 31 9.76 -17.39 3.56
N VAL A 32 8.61 -17.61 2.89
CA VAL A 32 7.30 -17.52 3.54
C VAL A 32 7.11 -18.63 4.56
N ASP A 33 7.46 -19.87 4.24
CA ASP A 33 7.37 -21.02 5.15
C ASP A 33 8.23 -20.83 6.41
N HIS A 34 9.52 -20.56 6.21
CA HIS A 34 10.46 -20.33 7.32
C HIS A 34 10.12 -19.05 8.10
N GLY A 35 9.75 -17.97 7.42
CA GLY A 35 9.35 -16.73 8.06
C GLY A 35 8.10 -16.89 8.92
N THR A 36 7.12 -17.67 8.46
CA THR A 36 5.93 -18.03 9.25
C THR A 36 6.32 -18.80 10.50
N TYR A 37 7.19 -19.80 10.38
CA TYR A 37 7.71 -20.54 11.53
C TYR A 37 8.37 -19.61 12.56
N LEU A 38 9.24 -18.70 12.12
CA LEU A 38 9.92 -17.74 13.01
C LEU A 38 8.93 -16.78 13.70
N VAL A 39 7.91 -16.29 12.98
CA VAL A 39 6.85 -15.46 13.58
C VAL A 39 6.09 -16.24 14.65
N GLN A 40 5.78 -17.51 14.43
CA GLN A 40 5.11 -18.35 15.43
C GLN A 40 5.97 -18.57 16.68
N GLN A 41 7.27 -18.82 16.52
CA GLN A 41 8.20 -19.00 17.64
C GLN A 41 8.42 -17.70 18.42
N GLY A 42 8.59 -16.59 17.71
CA GLY A 42 8.90 -15.29 18.30
C GLY A 42 7.71 -14.53 18.89
N CYS A 43 6.51 -14.80 18.40
CA CYS A 43 5.26 -14.21 18.89
C CYS A 43 4.16 -15.28 18.96
N PRO A 44 4.19 -16.16 19.98
CA PRO A 44 3.17 -17.19 20.16
C PRO A 44 1.79 -16.53 20.42
N PRO A 45 0.68 -17.24 20.13
CA PRO A 45 -0.66 -16.78 20.46
C PRO A 45 -0.76 -16.36 21.93
N SER A 46 -1.38 -15.21 22.17
CA SER A 46 -1.57 -14.64 23.50
C SER A 46 -3.00 -14.13 23.62
N ALA A 47 -3.55 -14.17 24.83
CA ALA A 47 -4.86 -13.62 25.14
C ALA A 47 -4.85 -12.07 25.24
N GLU A 48 -3.66 -11.45 25.13
CA GLU A 48 -3.48 -10.02 25.21
C GLU A 48 -3.60 -9.34 23.84
N TRP A 49 -4.05 -8.09 23.87
CA TRP A 49 -4.14 -7.24 22.71
C TRP A 49 -2.76 -6.83 22.20
N GLY A 50 -2.56 -6.83 20.88
CA GLY A 50 -1.32 -6.32 20.27
C GLY A 50 -0.82 -7.11 19.06
N SER A 51 -1.42 -8.27 18.79
CA SER A 51 -1.07 -9.16 17.68
C SER A 51 -1.93 -8.94 16.42
N ALA A 52 -2.82 -7.94 16.39
CA ALA A 52 -3.76 -7.71 15.28
C ALA A 52 -3.06 -7.59 13.91
N GLY A 53 -1.88 -6.95 13.86
CA GLY A 53 -1.08 -6.89 12.63
C GLY A 53 -0.58 -8.27 12.16
N ILE A 54 -0.24 -9.16 13.10
CA ILE A 54 0.18 -10.54 12.80
C ILE A 54 -1.03 -11.37 12.35
N ALA A 55 -2.18 -11.19 13.02
CA ALA A 55 -3.42 -11.82 12.60
C ALA A 55 -3.80 -11.42 11.16
N LEU A 56 -3.72 -10.12 10.84
CA LEU A 56 -3.94 -9.62 9.48
C LEU A 56 -2.93 -10.21 8.49
N ALA A 57 -1.65 -10.34 8.87
CA ALA A 57 -0.66 -10.99 8.02
C ALA A 57 -1.09 -12.43 7.67
N PHE A 58 -1.49 -13.22 8.67
CA PHE A 58 -1.92 -14.61 8.45
C PHE A 58 -3.22 -14.72 7.66
N LEU A 59 -4.22 -13.85 7.88
CA LEU A 59 -5.40 -13.80 7.02
C LEU A 59 -5.02 -13.55 5.55
N ARG A 60 -4.06 -12.63 5.31
CA ARG A 60 -3.54 -12.36 3.96
C ARG A 60 -2.83 -13.56 3.35
N LEU A 61 -2.02 -14.28 4.12
CA LEU A 61 -1.38 -15.50 3.65
C LEU A 61 -2.38 -16.62 3.37
N GLU A 62 -3.46 -16.74 4.15
CA GLU A 62 -4.54 -17.71 3.90
C GLU A 62 -5.14 -17.48 2.51
N ARG A 63 -5.46 -16.23 2.18
CA ARG A 63 -5.96 -15.86 0.86
C ARG A 63 -4.98 -16.15 -0.28
N GLN A 64 -3.68 -16.12 0.01
CA GLN A 64 -2.63 -16.42 -0.97
C GLN A 64 -2.16 -17.87 -0.91
N ALA A 65 -2.70 -18.74 -0.04
CA ALA A 65 -2.14 -20.05 0.30
C ALA A 65 -1.89 -20.95 -0.92
N LEU A 66 -2.78 -20.90 -1.91
CA LEU A 66 -2.66 -21.66 -3.17
C LEU A 66 -1.48 -21.21 -4.05
N SER A 67 -1.00 -19.98 -3.88
CA SER A 67 0.19 -19.43 -4.55
C SER A 67 1.49 -19.70 -3.78
N LEU A 68 1.39 -20.08 -2.49
CA LEU A 68 2.51 -20.27 -1.57
C LEU A 68 2.90 -21.72 -1.38
N THR A 69 1.99 -22.65 -1.63
CA THR A 69 2.22 -24.08 -1.41
C THR A 69 3.02 -24.69 -2.57
N GLU A 70 4.17 -25.30 -2.28
CA GLU A 70 4.93 -26.05 -3.29
C GLU A 70 4.22 -27.36 -3.66
N PRO A 71 4.34 -27.83 -4.92
CA PRO A 71 3.85 -29.15 -5.30
C PRO A 71 4.37 -30.25 -4.37
N GLY A 72 3.44 -30.99 -3.75
CA GLY A 72 3.76 -32.11 -2.85
C GLY A 72 4.04 -31.74 -1.39
N LYS A 73 4.01 -30.44 -1.02
CA LYS A 73 4.02 -30.02 0.40
C LYS A 73 2.59 -29.82 0.91
N ALA A 74 2.37 -30.11 2.20
CA ALA A 74 1.10 -29.78 2.85
C ALA A 74 1.01 -28.26 3.05
N PRO A 75 -0.15 -27.64 2.77
CA PRO A 75 -0.33 -26.20 3.00
C PRO A 75 -0.29 -25.88 4.49
N ILE A 76 0.26 -24.71 4.84
CA ILE A 76 0.12 -24.15 6.18
C ILE A 76 -1.32 -23.65 6.35
N ASP A 77 -1.96 -23.98 7.47
CA ASP A 77 -3.28 -23.46 7.85
C ASP A 77 -3.12 -22.05 8.45
N PHE A 78 -2.93 -21.06 7.57
CA PHE A 78 -2.74 -19.67 7.99
C PHE A 78 -4.01 -19.11 8.65
N GLY A 79 -5.20 -19.55 8.21
CA GLY A 79 -6.47 -19.20 8.83
C GLY A 79 -6.52 -19.57 10.32
N LYS A 80 -6.04 -20.76 10.70
CA LYS A 80 -5.89 -21.15 12.11
C LYS A 80 -4.90 -20.25 12.84
N LEU A 81 -3.73 -19.97 12.25
CA LEU A 81 -2.71 -19.11 12.87
C LEU A 81 -3.21 -17.68 13.11
N ALA A 82 -4.08 -17.18 12.23
CA ALA A 82 -4.78 -15.91 12.40
C ALA A 82 -5.76 -15.99 13.57
N ARG A 83 -6.69 -16.96 13.56
CA ARG A 83 -7.73 -17.10 14.58
C ARG A 83 -7.17 -17.25 16.00
N GLU A 84 -6.07 -17.97 16.16
CA GLU A 84 -5.38 -18.10 17.46
C GLU A 84 -4.90 -16.75 18.02
N ARG A 85 -4.73 -15.72 17.18
CA ARG A 85 -4.28 -14.37 17.56
C ARG A 85 -5.41 -13.34 17.58
N ILE A 86 -6.61 -13.71 17.13
CA ILE A 86 -7.75 -12.81 17.12
C ILE A 86 -8.48 -12.93 18.45
N VAL A 87 -8.48 -11.82 19.18
CA VAL A 87 -9.16 -11.71 20.47
C VAL A 87 -10.69 -11.79 20.30
N PRO A 88 -11.39 -12.61 21.10
CA PRO A 88 -12.81 -12.89 20.92
C PRO A 88 -13.73 -11.72 21.27
N HIS A 89 -13.29 -10.81 22.13
CA HIS A 89 -14.04 -9.63 22.55
C HIS A 89 -13.15 -8.40 22.50
N GLY A 90 -13.70 -7.28 22.00
CA GLY A 90 -13.08 -5.94 21.95
C GLY A 90 -12.61 -5.41 23.30
N PRO A 91 -11.63 -4.48 23.37
CA PRO A 91 -11.34 -3.84 24.62
C PRO A 91 -12.51 -2.91 24.93
N ASN A 92 -12.94 -2.81 26.18
CA ASN A 92 -13.99 -1.87 26.56
C ASN A 92 -13.42 -0.44 26.62
N LEU A 93 -13.10 0.11 25.44
CA LEU A 93 -12.53 1.44 25.26
C LEU A 93 -13.46 2.29 24.40
N PRO A 94 -13.60 3.59 24.70
CA PRO A 94 -14.38 4.48 23.85
C PRO A 94 -13.67 4.69 22.51
N LEU A 95 -14.47 4.88 21.45
CA LEU A 95 -13.96 5.41 20.19
C LEU A 95 -13.42 6.82 20.41
N LYS A 96 -12.30 7.13 19.76
CA LYS A 96 -11.63 8.43 19.88
C LYS A 96 -11.52 9.08 18.50
N PRO A 97 -11.88 10.37 18.36
CA PRO A 97 -11.59 11.15 17.17
C PRO A 97 -10.13 11.01 16.73
N GLY A 98 -9.90 10.77 15.43
CA GLY A 98 -8.57 10.59 14.85
C GLY A 98 -7.84 9.29 15.21
N TRP A 99 -8.53 8.32 15.82
CA TRP A 99 -8.02 6.97 16.17
C TRP A 99 -9.01 5.90 15.70
N LEU A 100 -9.49 6.06 14.47
CA LEU A 100 -10.59 5.30 13.88
C LEU A 100 -10.13 4.31 12.81
N SER A 101 -8.93 4.50 12.24
CA SER A 101 -8.34 3.50 11.35
C SER A 101 -8.02 2.22 12.13
N PRO A 102 -8.50 1.05 11.67
CA PRO A 102 -8.18 -0.23 12.29
C PRO A 102 -6.78 -0.75 11.92
N LEU A 103 -6.00 0.00 11.13
CA LEU A 103 -4.74 -0.46 10.54
C LEU A 103 -3.53 -0.29 11.47
N GLY A 104 -3.59 0.64 12.43
CA GLY A 104 -2.60 0.72 13.51
C GLY A 104 -3.08 1.40 14.79
N SER A 105 -4.39 1.65 14.92
CA SER A 105 -4.97 2.11 16.18
C SER A 105 -5.13 0.96 17.17
N PHE A 106 -4.80 1.22 18.43
CA PHE A 106 -5.32 0.42 19.54
C PHE A 106 -6.76 0.85 19.81
N SER A 107 -7.70 0.38 18.99
CA SER A 107 -9.12 0.76 19.06
C SER A 107 -10.04 -0.47 19.00
N PRO A 108 -11.29 -0.35 19.48
CA PRO A 108 -12.30 -1.40 19.32
C PRO A 108 -12.55 -1.78 17.85
N VAL A 109 -12.35 -0.83 16.93
CA VAL A 109 -12.53 -1.01 15.48
C VAL A 109 -11.54 -2.03 14.93
N THR A 110 -10.29 -2.02 15.40
CA THR A 110 -9.27 -3.00 15.01
C THR A 110 -9.71 -4.42 15.33
N GLY A 111 -10.21 -4.66 16.55
CA GLY A 111 -10.71 -5.97 16.94
C GLY A 111 -11.94 -6.41 16.16
N ALA A 112 -12.90 -5.49 15.97
CA ALA A 112 -14.11 -5.75 15.20
C ALA A 112 -13.77 -6.13 13.76
N LEU A 113 -12.87 -5.39 13.11
CA LEU A 113 -12.41 -5.71 11.76
C LEU A 113 -11.78 -7.10 11.71
N MET A 114 -10.82 -7.43 12.58
CA MET A 114 -10.15 -8.74 12.56
C MET A 114 -11.14 -9.90 12.73
N ARG A 115 -12.15 -9.75 13.60
CA ARG A 115 -13.19 -10.78 13.78
C ARG A 115 -14.09 -10.93 12.55
N ILE A 116 -14.52 -9.82 11.95
CA ILE A 116 -15.33 -9.83 10.72
C ILE A 116 -14.55 -10.53 9.60
N LEU A 117 -13.28 -10.18 9.43
CA LEU A 117 -12.40 -10.77 8.44
C LEU A 117 -12.21 -12.28 8.63
N ALA A 118 -11.90 -12.72 9.86
CA ALA A 118 -11.82 -14.14 10.17
C ALA A 118 -13.14 -14.88 9.88
N ALA A 119 -14.28 -14.25 10.20
CA ALA A 119 -15.59 -14.83 9.97
C ALA A 119 -15.94 -14.96 8.47
N VAL A 120 -15.53 -13.97 7.66
CA VAL A 120 -15.63 -14.07 6.19
C VAL A 120 -14.78 -15.23 5.66
N THR A 121 -13.58 -15.40 6.21
CA THR A 121 -12.64 -16.44 5.78
C THR A 121 -13.13 -17.86 6.14
N ASP A 122 -13.72 -18.08 7.33
CA ASP A 122 -14.14 -19.41 7.78
C ASP A 122 -15.65 -19.69 7.68
N GLY A 123 -16.43 -18.70 7.24
CA GLY A 123 -17.89 -18.79 7.09
C GLY A 123 -18.67 -18.74 8.40
N SER A 124 -18.05 -18.31 9.51
CA SER A 124 -18.73 -18.13 10.78
C SER A 124 -19.61 -16.87 10.81
N ALA A 125 -20.50 -16.80 11.81
CA ALA A 125 -21.44 -15.68 11.95
C ALA A 125 -20.72 -14.40 12.41
N ILE A 126 -21.06 -13.28 11.79
CA ILE A 126 -20.54 -11.96 12.17
C ILE A 126 -21.39 -11.37 13.30
N SER A 127 -20.73 -10.78 14.30
CA SER A 127 -21.41 -10.18 15.45
C SER A 127 -22.02 -8.82 15.10
N ASP A 128 -23.27 -8.60 15.50
CA ASP A 128 -23.92 -7.28 15.44
C ASP A 128 -23.14 -6.20 16.21
N ALA A 129 -22.44 -6.57 17.28
CA ALA A 129 -21.62 -5.63 18.05
C ALA A 129 -20.40 -5.16 17.24
N ASP A 130 -19.80 -6.05 16.44
CA ASP A 130 -18.67 -5.70 15.57
C ASP A 130 -19.12 -4.78 14.44
N ILE A 131 -20.29 -5.03 13.83
CA ILE A 131 -20.85 -4.14 12.81
C ILE A 131 -21.22 -2.78 13.41
N THR A 132 -21.80 -2.76 14.62
CA THR A 132 -22.14 -1.51 15.32
C THR A 132 -20.89 -0.68 15.64
N SER A 133 -19.79 -1.33 16.04
CA SER A 133 -18.50 -0.67 16.27
C SER A 133 -17.97 0.03 14.99
N LEU A 134 -18.10 -0.61 13.83
CA LEU A 134 -17.75 0.01 12.54
C LEU A 134 -18.67 1.19 12.20
N GLU A 135 -19.98 1.03 12.39
CA GLU A 135 -20.96 2.07 12.11
C GLU A 135 -20.72 3.32 12.97
N ASP A 136 -20.46 3.14 14.27
CA ASP A 136 -20.15 4.24 15.19
C ASP A 136 -18.82 4.92 14.84
N ALA A 137 -17.82 4.14 14.40
CA ALA A 137 -16.55 4.70 13.93
C ALA A 137 -16.74 5.56 12.67
N VAL A 138 -17.58 5.13 11.72
CA VAL A 138 -17.89 5.90 10.51
C VAL A 138 -18.64 7.18 10.84
N LYS A 139 -19.68 7.10 11.69
CA LYS A 139 -20.43 8.28 12.14
C LYS A 139 -19.49 9.30 12.79
N LEU A 140 -18.63 8.83 13.69
CA LEU A 140 -17.66 9.68 14.38
C LEU A 140 -16.62 10.25 13.40
N ALA A 141 -16.16 9.48 12.42
CA ALA A 141 -15.22 9.94 11.40
C ALA A 141 -15.78 11.09 10.56
N ILE A 142 -17.06 11.01 10.17
CA ILE A 142 -17.76 12.04 9.38
C ILE A 142 -18.00 13.31 10.20
N GLN A 143 -18.25 13.19 11.51
CA GLN A 143 -18.61 14.33 12.36
C GLN A 143 -17.41 15.14 12.86
N ASN A 144 -16.22 14.55 12.95
CA ASN A 144 -15.05 15.23 13.50
C ASN A 144 -14.38 16.16 12.49
N GLY A 145 -13.80 17.25 12.98
CA GLY A 145 -13.05 18.20 12.17
C GLY A 145 -11.75 17.63 11.56
N PRO A 146 -11.09 18.41 10.69
CA PRO A 146 -9.81 18.05 10.06
C PRO A 146 -8.68 17.85 11.09
N MET A 147 -8.74 18.58 12.21
CA MET A 147 -7.85 18.47 13.35
C MET A 147 -8.65 18.09 14.59
N VAL A 148 -8.13 17.17 15.39
CA VAL A 148 -8.78 16.64 16.58
C VAL A 148 -7.85 16.72 17.81
N PRO A 149 -8.39 16.95 19.01
CA PRO A 149 -7.59 17.00 20.23
C PRO A 149 -7.13 15.60 20.64
N GLN A 150 -5.84 15.46 20.94
CA GLN A 150 -5.24 14.27 21.52
C GLN A 150 -4.33 14.64 22.69
N GLY A 151 -4.90 14.59 23.91
CA GLY A 151 -4.25 15.16 25.09
C GLY A 151 -4.03 16.66 24.89
N ASP A 152 -2.80 17.13 25.09
CA ASP A 152 -2.45 18.55 24.95
C ASP A 152 -2.09 18.97 23.50
N LYS A 153 -2.29 18.09 22.51
CA LYS A 153 -1.88 18.33 21.11
C LYS A 153 -3.06 18.25 20.16
N MET A 154 -3.01 19.05 19.11
CA MET A 154 -3.90 18.90 17.95
C MET A 154 -3.24 17.99 16.92
N MET A 155 -3.96 16.96 16.51
CA MET A 155 -3.52 15.96 15.53
C MET A 155 -4.49 15.93 14.35
N GLY A 156 -3.98 15.63 13.16
CA GLY A 156 -4.78 15.46 11.95
C GLY A 156 -5.66 14.24 12.01
N GLY A 157 -6.88 14.38 11.48
CA GLY A 157 -7.81 13.27 11.30
C GLY A 157 -7.56 12.44 10.04
N ASP A 158 -6.63 12.84 9.18
CA ASP A 158 -6.52 12.35 7.79
C ASP A 158 -5.16 11.76 7.43
N GLU A 159 -4.76 10.73 8.17
CA GLU A 159 -3.68 9.86 7.73
C GLU A 159 -4.06 8.38 7.80
N LEU A 160 -3.15 7.50 7.38
CA LEU A 160 -3.48 6.11 7.11
C LEU A 160 -3.65 5.27 8.39
N ILE A 161 -2.83 5.51 9.42
CA ILE A 161 -2.68 4.57 10.54
C ILE A 161 -3.76 4.74 11.60
N TYR A 162 -4.23 5.96 11.79
CA TYR A 162 -5.19 6.39 12.81
C TYR A 162 -6.40 7.12 12.21
N GLY A 163 -6.23 7.76 11.05
CA GLY A 163 -7.22 8.66 10.46
C GLY A 163 -8.29 8.02 9.57
N ARG A 164 -9.12 8.89 8.98
CA ARG A 164 -10.24 8.55 8.09
C ARG A 164 -9.82 7.73 6.86
N PRO A 165 -8.69 8.01 6.18
CA PRO A 165 -8.26 7.21 5.03
C PRO A 165 -8.08 5.73 5.37
N GLY A 166 -7.47 5.39 6.51
CA GLY A 166 -7.32 3.99 6.90
C GLY A 166 -8.64 3.29 7.21
N LEU A 167 -9.58 4.00 7.85
CA LEU A 167 -10.94 3.50 8.05
C LEU A 167 -11.67 3.29 6.72
N LEU A 168 -11.57 4.27 5.81
CA LEU A 168 -12.14 4.22 4.47
C LEU A 168 -11.65 2.98 3.72
N TRP A 169 -10.33 2.77 3.70
CA TRP A 169 -9.70 1.61 3.07
C TRP A 169 -10.25 0.29 3.62
N SER A 170 -10.37 0.16 4.94
CA SER A 170 -10.91 -1.06 5.55
C SER A 170 -12.36 -1.34 5.18
N ILE A 171 -13.21 -0.32 5.14
CA ILE A 171 -14.63 -0.50 4.79
C ILE A 171 -14.79 -0.86 3.32
N PHE A 172 -14.01 -0.27 2.42
CA PHE A 172 -14.04 -0.65 1.00
C PHE A 172 -13.63 -2.10 0.78
N ASN A 173 -12.64 -2.56 1.52
CA ASN A 173 -12.22 -3.95 1.47
C ASN A 173 -13.34 -4.87 1.99
N LEU A 174 -13.99 -4.52 3.11
CA LEU A 174 -15.18 -5.27 3.55
C LEU A 174 -16.27 -5.28 2.47
N ARG A 175 -16.53 -4.17 1.78
CA ARG A 175 -17.62 -4.08 0.79
C ARG A 175 -17.49 -5.06 -0.37
N VAL A 176 -16.28 -5.45 -0.75
CA VAL A 176 -16.05 -6.39 -1.86
C VAL A 176 -16.05 -7.86 -1.42
N GLN A 177 -16.26 -8.13 -0.13
CA GLN A 177 -16.43 -9.48 0.40
C GLN A 177 -17.84 -10.02 0.16
N HIS A 178 -17.98 -11.35 0.19
CA HIS A 178 -19.26 -12.03 0.07
C HIS A 178 -19.87 -12.26 1.45
N PHE A 179 -21.05 -11.68 1.70
CA PHE A 179 -21.82 -11.86 2.91
C PHE A 179 -23.19 -12.47 2.61
N ASP A 180 -23.78 -13.14 3.60
CA ASP A 180 -25.20 -13.50 3.55
C ASP A 180 -26.09 -12.23 3.55
N GLU A 181 -27.34 -12.38 3.10
CA GLU A 181 -28.26 -11.26 2.93
C GLU A 181 -28.54 -10.47 4.22
N ASN A 182 -28.56 -11.13 5.38
CA ASN A 182 -28.81 -10.43 6.64
C ASN A 182 -27.60 -9.57 7.04
N THR A 183 -26.40 -10.14 6.97
CA THR A 183 -25.16 -9.42 7.24
C THR A 183 -24.96 -8.26 6.27
N LYS A 184 -25.21 -8.49 4.97
CA LYS A 184 -25.15 -7.45 3.94
C LYS A 184 -26.10 -6.29 4.25
N LYS A 185 -27.36 -6.58 4.61
CA LYS A 185 -28.32 -5.57 5.03
C LYS A 185 -27.86 -4.80 6.27
N ARG A 186 -27.22 -5.47 7.23
CA ARG A 186 -26.73 -4.83 8.46
C ARG A 186 -25.51 -3.93 8.22
N LEU A 187 -24.63 -4.28 7.27
CA LEU A 187 -23.47 -3.48 6.86
C LEU A 187 -23.84 -2.34 5.89
N GLN A 188 -25.00 -2.40 5.24
CA GLN A 188 -25.41 -1.41 4.23
C GLN A 188 -25.28 0.06 4.71
N PRO A 189 -25.67 0.45 5.94
CA PRO A 189 -25.48 1.82 6.40
C PRO A 189 -24.02 2.27 6.47
N VAL A 190 -23.09 1.33 6.71
CA VAL A 190 -21.64 1.58 6.71
C VAL A 190 -21.16 1.83 5.27
N PHE A 191 -21.66 1.06 4.32
CA PHE A 191 -21.30 1.20 2.90
C PHE A 191 -21.91 2.47 2.26
N ASP A 192 -23.15 2.81 2.60
CA ASP A 192 -23.83 4.01 2.11
C ASP A 192 -23.15 5.31 2.57
N ALA A 193 -22.38 5.25 3.66
CA ALA A 193 -21.65 6.39 4.21
C ALA A 193 -20.28 6.64 3.53
N LEU A 194 -19.80 5.73 2.68
CA LEU A 194 -18.49 5.82 2.03
C LEU A 194 -18.31 7.13 1.22
N PRO A 195 -19.26 7.59 0.39
CA PRO A 195 -19.10 8.84 -0.34
C PRO A 195 -18.95 10.04 0.61
N ASN A 196 -19.73 10.10 1.70
CA ASN A 196 -19.63 11.17 2.69
C ASN A 196 -18.26 11.17 3.38
N LEU A 197 -17.68 10.00 3.63
CA LEU A 197 -16.34 9.89 4.22
C LEU A 197 -15.28 10.43 3.25
N VAL A 198 -15.40 10.17 1.95
CA VAL A 198 -14.53 10.77 0.91
C VAL A 198 -14.69 12.30 0.88
N ASP A 199 -15.94 12.79 0.90
CA ASP A 199 -16.25 14.22 0.89
C ASP A 199 -15.52 14.96 2.03
N VAL A 200 -15.61 14.42 3.25
CA VAL A 200 -14.97 15.00 4.44
C VAL A 200 -13.43 14.95 4.35
N ILE A 201 -12.84 13.89 3.78
CA ILE A 201 -11.39 13.80 3.56
C ILE A 201 -10.90 14.85 2.55
N VAL A 202 -11.62 15.01 1.42
CA VAL A 202 -11.26 15.99 0.38
C VAL A 202 -11.43 17.42 0.89
N ASP A 203 -12.52 17.72 1.59
CA ASP A 203 -12.74 19.05 2.17
C ASP A 203 -11.71 19.39 3.25
N ALA A 204 -11.28 18.41 4.05
CA ALA A 204 -10.16 18.58 4.96
C ALA A 204 -8.86 18.92 4.21
N GLY A 205 -8.61 18.30 3.06
CA GLY A 205 -7.47 18.60 2.19
C GLY A 205 -7.49 20.04 1.65
N ARG A 206 -8.67 20.50 1.23
CA ARG A 206 -8.88 21.89 0.76
C ARG A 206 -8.72 22.90 1.90
N GLN A 207 -9.18 22.56 3.10
CA GLN A 207 -8.97 23.39 4.28
C GLN A 207 -7.48 23.45 4.65
N GLY A 208 -6.79 22.31 4.62
CA GLY A 208 -5.35 22.27 4.93
C GLY A 208 -4.50 23.08 3.95
N LYS A 209 -4.89 23.20 2.67
CA LYS A 209 -4.25 24.17 1.75
C LYS A 209 -4.38 25.61 2.26
N LYS A 210 -5.57 26.02 2.70
CA LYS A 210 -5.80 27.37 3.24
C LYS A 210 -4.96 27.61 4.48
N ASP A 211 -4.88 26.61 5.36
CA ASP A 211 -4.10 26.68 6.59
C ASP A 211 -2.59 26.79 6.28
N TYR A 212 -2.09 25.99 5.34
CA TYR A 212 -0.72 26.08 4.84
C TYR A 212 -0.43 27.47 4.28
N THR A 213 -1.30 27.97 3.41
CA THR A 213 -1.12 29.27 2.74
C THR A 213 -1.09 30.41 3.75
N LYS A 214 -1.94 30.35 4.78
CA LYS A 214 -1.97 31.34 5.86
C LYS A 214 -0.66 31.36 6.67
N LEU A 215 -0.05 30.19 6.88
CA LEU A 215 1.16 30.04 7.70
C LEU A 215 2.46 30.28 6.92
N HIS A 216 2.48 29.93 5.63
CA HIS A 216 3.70 29.81 4.83
C HIS A 216 3.66 30.56 3.49
N GLY A 217 2.50 31.09 3.10
CA GLY A 217 2.27 31.70 1.78
C GLY A 217 1.91 30.68 0.69
N GLU A 218 1.71 31.16 -0.53
CA GLU A 218 1.31 30.34 -1.70
C GLU A 218 2.45 29.46 -2.26
N LYS A 219 3.69 29.74 -1.87
CA LYS A 219 4.84 28.98 -2.35
C LYS A 219 4.74 27.53 -1.88
N ASP A 220 4.91 26.59 -2.81
CA ASP A 220 4.84 25.14 -2.57
C ASP A 220 3.46 24.63 -2.06
N ALA A 221 2.44 25.49 -2.05
CA ALA A 221 1.08 25.11 -1.66
C ALA A 221 0.46 24.19 -2.72
N LEU A 222 0.01 23.01 -2.29
CA LEU A 222 -0.67 22.05 -3.14
C LEU A 222 -2.20 22.21 -3.04
N PRO A 223 -2.97 21.84 -4.07
CA PRO A 223 -4.43 21.95 -4.07
C PRO A 223 -5.10 21.23 -2.88
N LEU A 224 -4.60 20.06 -2.51
CA LEU A 224 -5.01 19.28 -1.35
C LEU A 224 -3.83 19.07 -0.41
N MET A 225 -3.99 19.40 0.87
CA MET A 225 -2.94 19.26 1.88
C MET A 225 -3.55 18.79 3.20
N TRP A 226 -2.91 17.83 3.86
CA TRP A 226 -3.31 17.34 5.18
C TRP A 226 -2.19 17.54 6.19
N SER A 227 -2.56 17.97 7.39
CA SER A 227 -1.63 18.12 8.51
C SER A 227 -1.81 16.92 9.44
N TRP A 228 -0.74 16.21 9.81
CA TRP A 228 -0.84 15.14 10.82
C TRP A 228 -0.51 15.64 12.22
N LYS A 229 0.57 16.40 12.36
CA LYS A 229 0.84 17.20 13.56
C LYS A 229 0.48 18.64 13.22
N GLU A 230 0.07 19.42 14.20
CA GLU A 230 -0.24 20.84 14.00
C GLU A 230 0.83 21.56 13.17
N SER A 231 0.40 22.21 12.09
CA SER A 231 1.25 22.95 11.15
C SER A 231 2.37 22.10 10.48
N ARG A 232 2.17 20.79 10.32
CA ARG A 232 3.12 19.88 9.66
C ARG A 232 2.43 19.04 8.59
N PHE A 233 2.71 19.37 7.33
CA PHE A 233 2.09 18.78 6.15
C PHE A 233 3.02 17.73 5.54
N TYR A 234 2.74 16.46 5.84
CA TYR A 234 3.57 15.33 5.43
C TYR A 234 3.25 14.91 3.99
N LEU A 235 4.24 14.38 3.27
CA LEU A 235 4.07 14.00 1.86
C LEU A 235 3.99 12.49 1.61
N GLY A 236 4.61 11.67 2.47
CA GLY A 236 4.75 10.22 2.28
C GLY A 236 3.45 9.42 2.45
N ALA A 237 3.53 8.09 2.30
CA ALA A 237 2.35 7.22 2.21
C ALA A 237 1.66 6.92 3.55
N VAL A 238 2.34 7.06 4.68
CA VAL A 238 1.78 6.70 5.99
C VAL A 238 1.05 7.87 6.63
N HIS A 239 1.72 9.03 6.71
CA HIS A 239 1.20 10.20 7.42
C HIS A 239 0.83 11.38 6.51
N GLY A 240 0.92 11.20 5.19
CA GLY A 240 0.94 12.31 4.24
C GLY A 240 0.08 12.14 2.99
N ILE A 241 0.19 13.14 2.13
CA ILE A 241 -0.63 13.33 0.92
C ILE A 241 -0.64 12.06 0.05
N ALA A 242 0.50 11.41 -0.16
CA ALA A 242 0.57 10.26 -1.07
C ALA A 242 -0.33 9.10 -0.64
N GLY A 243 -0.42 8.82 0.66
CA GLY A 243 -1.25 7.73 1.18
C GLY A 243 -2.74 8.05 1.09
N VAL A 244 -3.11 9.29 1.44
CA VAL A 244 -4.49 9.76 1.36
C VAL A 244 -5.01 9.67 -0.06
N LEU A 245 -4.26 10.20 -1.02
CA LEU A 245 -4.64 10.18 -2.43
C LEU A 245 -4.66 8.76 -3.01
N ALA A 246 -3.70 7.89 -2.63
CA ALA A 246 -3.70 6.51 -3.09
C ALA A 246 -4.99 5.77 -2.69
N ILE A 247 -5.50 5.99 -1.48
CA ILE A 247 -6.78 5.40 -1.04
C ILE A 247 -7.95 5.98 -1.83
N ILE A 248 -8.04 7.30 -1.99
CA ILE A 248 -9.15 7.91 -2.73
C ILE A 248 -9.20 7.37 -4.17
N LEU A 249 -8.04 7.25 -4.82
CA LEU A 249 -7.93 6.71 -6.19
C LEU A 249 -8.28 5.23 -6.28
N ALA A 250 -7.90 4.44 -5.27
CA ALA A 250 -8.25 3.03 -5.20
C ALA A 250 -9.76 2.78 -5.02
N CYS A 251 -10.54 3.84 -4.81
CA CYS A 251 -11.95 3.80 -4.47
C CYS A 251 -12.80 4.48 -5.55
N GLU A 252 -12.54 4.16 -6.82
CA GLU A 252 -13.09 4.87 -7.99
C GLU A 252 -14.61 5.02 -7.99
N GLU A 253 -15.36 4.04 -7.47
CA GLU A 253 -16.83 4.10 -7.42
C GLU A 253 -17.38 5.24 -6.55
N ALA A 254 -16.58 5.82 -5.64
CA ALA A 254 -16.97 7.04 -4.93
C ALA A 254 -16.96 8.30 -5.81
N ASN A 255 -16.32 8.22 -6.99
CA ASN A 255 -16.20 9.30 -7.97
C ASN A 255 -17.19 9.15 -9.15
N ASP A 256 -17.97 8.07 -9.22
CA ASP A 256 -18.98 7.83 -10.27
C ASP A 256 -20.16 8.80 -10.19
N ASP A 257 -20.32 9.50 -9.07
CA ASP A 257 -21.25 10.61 -8.96
C ASP A 257 -20.69 11.82 -9.71
N ALA A 258 -21.26 12.11 -10.89
CA ALA A 258 -20.88 13.24 -11.74
C ALA A 258 -20.93 14.63 -11.03
N SER A 259 -21.57 14.73 -9.86
CA SER A 259 -21.53 15.94 -9.02
C SER A 259 -20.21 16.12 -8.26
N ARG A 260 -19.47 15.04 -7.99
CA ARG A 260 -18.20 15.02 -7.24
C ARG A 260 -17.00 15.19 -8.17
N LYS A 261 -16.56 16.42 -8.38
CA LYS A 261 -15.42 16.77 -9.26
C LYS A 261 -14.08 16.80 -8.53
N TYR A 262 -13.62 15.66 -8.00
CA TYR A 262 -12.37 15.57 -7.23
C TYR A 262 -11.12 15.45 -8.09
N PHE A 263 -11.22 14.84 -9.27
CA PHE A 263 -10.06 14.55 -10.12
C PHE A 263 -9.17 15.75 -10.44
N PRO A 264 -9.67 16.96 -10.76
CA PRO A 264 -8.79 18.12 -10.96
C PRO A 264 -7.92 18.43 -9.74
N TRP A 265 -8.51 18.45 -8.54
CA TRP A 265 -7.77 18.72 -7.29
C TRP A 265 -6.73 17.64 -7.00
N ILE A 266 -7.09 16.37 -7.22
CA ILE A 266 -6.21 15.22 -7.01
C ILE A 266 -5.06 15.24 -8.02
N ALA A 267 -5.35 15.40 -9.30
CA ALA A 267 -4.37 15.41 -10.38
C ALA A 267 -3.37 16.56 -10.26
N ASP A 268 -3.84 17.77 -9.95
CA ASP A 268 -2.97 18.93 -9.73
C ASP A 268 -2.08 18.71 -8.49
N THR A 269 -2.59 18.04 -7.46
CA THR A 269 -1.81 17.68 -6.27
C THR A 269 -0.75 16.62 -6.59
N ILE A 270 -1.08 15.58 -7.36
CA ILE A 270 -0.13 14.56 -7.85
C ILE A 270 0.97 15.23 -8.68
N THR A 271 0.60 16.07 -9.64
CA THR A 271 1.54 16.80 -10.48
C THR A 271 2.48 17.68 -9.64
N GLY A 272 1.97 18.35 -8.61
CA GLY A 272 2.79 19.09 -7.66
C GLY A 272 3.78 18.21 -6.89
N LEU A 273 3.35 17.03 -6.42
CA LEU A 273 4.25 16.05 -5.78
C LEU A 273 5.34 15.55 -6.75
N CYS A 274 4.99 15.26 -8.01
CA CYS A 274 5.94 14.87 -9.05
C CYS A 274 7.00 15.97 -9.27
N ARG A 275 6.58 17.23 -9.38
CA ARG A 275 7.49 18.38 -9.50
C ARG A 275 8.42 18.53 -8.28
N ILE A 276 7.90 18.33 -7.08
CA ILE A 276 8.72 18.31 -5.85
C ILE A 276 9.75 17.17 -5.92
N CYS A 277 9.34 15.97 -6.33
CA CYS A 277 10.24 14.82 -6.48
C CYS A 277 11.38 15.09 -7.47
N ILE A 278 11.04 15.61 -8.65
CA ILE A 278 12.01 15.99 -9.69
C ILE A 278 12.98 17.04 -9.15
N ALA A 279 12.47 18.10 -8.53
CA ALA A 279 13.30 19.16 -7.95
C ALA A 279 14.25 18.68 -6.83
N ASN A 280 13.97 17.52 -6.24
CA ASN A 280 14.79 16.90 -5.19
C ASN A 280 15.52 15.63 -5.71
N ASN A 281 15.73 15.53 -7.03
CA ASN A 281 16.49 14.46 -7.68
C ASN A 281 15.97 13.05 -7.33
N GLY A 282 14.65 12.88 -7.38
CA GLY A 282 13.98 11.62 -7.10
C GLY A 282 13.56 11.41 -5.65
N HIS A 283 13.92 12.32 -4.75
CA HIS A 283 13.49 12.25 -3.35
C HIS A 283 12.19 13.00 -3.10
N LEU A 284 11.35 12.45 -2.22
CA LEU A 284 10.21 13.19 -1.69
C LEU A 284 10.52 13.64 -0.25
N PRO A 285 10.47 14.95 0.05
CA PRO A 285 10.65 15.44 1.42
C PRO A 285 9.63 14.82 2.38
N THR A 286 10.02 14.63 3.65
CA THR A 286 9.11 14.12 4.69
C THR A 286 7.86 14.99 4.84
N ARG A 287 8.04 16.30 4.79
CA ARG A 287 7.00 17.32 4.97
C ARG A 287 7.38 18.62 4.26
N ILE A 288 6.40 19.48 4.05
CA ILE A 288 6.58 20.86 3.59
C ILE A 288 6.02 21.85 4.63
N PRO A 289 6.75 22.95 4.94
CA PRO A 289 8.16 23.17 4.60
C PRO A 289 9.09 22.11 5.23
N PRO A 290 10.31 21.89 4.67
CA PRO A 290 11.21 20.84 5.11
C PRO A 290 11.67 21.03 6.56
N SER A 291 12.06 19.92 7.20
CA SER A 291 12.57 19.93 8.58
C SER A 291 14.06 20.22 8.61
N SER A 292 14.50 21.07 9.54
CA SER A 292 15.93 21.30 9.82
C SER A 292 16.63 20.12 10.51
N HIS A 293 15.87 19.14 11.00
CA HIS A 293 16.38 18.00 11.78
C HIS A 293 16.94 16.84 10.95
N HIS A 294 16.72 16.80 9.64
CA HIS A 294 17.22 15.72 8.79
C HIS A 294 18.22 16.30 7.79
N SER A 295 19.47 15.87 7.89
CA SER A 295 20.56 16.28 7.00
C SER A 295 20.52 15.61 5.63
N SER A 296 19.75 14.52 5.49
CA SER A 296 19.60 13.72 4.27
C SER A 296 18.13 13.35 4.02
N PRO A 297 17.72 13.21 2.75
CA PRO A 297 16.39 12.75 2.40
C PRO A 297 16.18 11.29 2.86
N LEU A 298 14.93 10.94 3.17
CA LEU A 298 14.55 9.57 3.55
C LEU A 298 14.03 8.83 2.32
N VAL A 299 14.40 7.54 2.20
CA VAL A 299 13.89 6.60 1.19
C VAL A 299 13.16 5.48 1.94
N GLN A 300 11.98 5.81 2.45
CA GLN A 300 11.14 4.94 3.28
C GLN A 300 9.68 5.07 2.84
N LEU A 301 8.89 4.02 3.00
CA LEU A 301 7.45 4.05 2.70
C LEU A 301 6.72 5.14 3.49
N CYS A 302 7.03 5.27 4.78
CA CYS A 302 6.45 6.32 5.61
C CYS A 302 6.85 7.74 5.15
N HIS A 303 8.10 7.91 4.73
CA HIS A 303 8.70 9.19 4.38
C HIS A 303 9.71 9.01 3.24
N GLY A 304 9.32 9.39 2.02
CA GLY A 304 10.20 9.32 0.86
C GLY A 304 9.51 8.95 -0.45
N SER A 305 10.34 8.76 -1.47
CA SER A 305 9.96 8.33 -2.81
C SER A 305 9.22 6.99 -2.90
N PRO A 306 9.43 5.99 -2.02
CA PRO A 306 8.60 4.78 -2.04
C PRO A 306 7.11 5.09 -1.87
N GLY A 307 6.77 6.08 -1.02
CA GLY A 307 5.38 6.50 -0.85
C GLY A 307 4.80 7.18 -2.09
N LEU A 308 5.61 7.94 -2.84
CA LEU A 308 5.19 8.51 -4.13
C LEU A 308 4.88 7.41 -5.14
N LEU A 309 5.74 6.38 -5.25
CA LEU A 309 5.52 5.30 -6.21
C LEU A 309 4.23 4.51 -5.93
N VAL A 310 3.84 4.34 -4.66
CA VAL A 310 2.52 3.76 -4.33
C VAL A 310 1.39 4.60 -4.90
N LEU A 311 1.44 5.93 -4.73
CA LEU A 311 0.46 6.84 -5.31
C LEU A 311 0.45 6.76 -6.83
N MET A 312 1.62 6.76 -7.47
CA MET A 312 1.73 6.70 -8.92
C MET A 312 1.21 5.39 -9.50
N ALA A 313 1.44 4.26 -8.82
CA ALA A 313 0.87 2.98 -9.21
C ALA A 313 -0.65 2.99 -9.15
N CYS A 314 -1.26 3.65 -8.16
CA CYS A 314 -2.72 3.82 -8.11
C CYS A 314 -3.21 4.77 -9.19
N ALA A 315 -2.56 5.92 -9.38
CA ALA A 315 -2.95 6.92 -10.36
C ALA A 315 -2.91 6.38 -11.79
N ARG A 316 -1.86 5.66 -12.17
CA ARG A 316 -1.71 5.04 -13.50
C ARG A 316 -2.77 3.99 -13.82
N ARG A 317 -3.41 3.44 -12.81
CA ARG A 317 -4.43 2.38 -12.90
C ARG A 317 -5.82 2.89 -12.60
N SER A 318 -5.98 4.21 -12.54
CA SER A 318 -7.24 4.90 -12.32
C SER A 318 -7.68 5.60 -13.61
N SER A 319 -8.99 5.66 -13.84
CA SER A 319 -9.67 6.47 -14.86
C SER A 319 -9.17 7.92 -14.93
N LEU A 320 -8.74 8.51 -13.80
CA LEU A 320 -8.15 9.85 -13.73
C LEU A 320 -6.99 10.02 -14.73
N VAL A 321 -6.16 9.00 -14.92
CA VAL A 321 -4.96 9.11 -15.77
C VAL A 321 -5.31 9.47 -17.22
N THR A 322 -6.48 9.06 -17.71
CA THR A 322 -6.87 9.26 -19.10
C THR A 322 -7.08 10.72 -19.46
N GLU A 323 -7.42 11.56 -18.48
CA GLU A 323 -7.67 12.99 -18.65
C GLU A 323 -6.49 13.85 -18.21
N TYR A 324 -5.81 13.46 -17.13
CA TYR A 324 -4.88 14.35 -16.42
C TYR A 324 -3.41 13.91 -16.41
N TRP A 325 -3.04 12.81 -17.09
CA TRP A 325 -1.64 12.40 -17.16
C TRP A 325 -0.76 13.50 -17.78
N GLU A 326 0.39 13.74 -17.17
CA GLU A 326 1.44 14.67 -17.62
C GLU A 326 2.78 13.93 -17.77
N PRO A 327 3.66 14.27 -18.74
CA PRO A 327 4.97 13.63 -18.92
C PRO A 327 5.86 13.64 -17.67
N GLU A 328 5.77 14.68 -16.83
CA GLU A 328 6.53 14.78 -15.58
C GLU A 328 6.18 13.68 -14.57
N TRP A 329 5.04 13.01 -14.73
CA TRP A 329 4.68 11.86 -13.90
C TRP A 329 5.64 10.70 -14.17
N ASP A 330 5.92 10.41 -15.43
CA ASP A 330 6.84 9.34 -15.85
C ASP A 330 8.28 9.68 -15.45
N GLU A 331 8.69 10.95 -15.53
CA GLU A 331 10.01 11.41 -15.06
C GLU A 331 10.16 11.26 -13.53
N ALA A 332 9.15 11.69 -12.76
CA ALA A 332 9.16 11.54 -11.31
C ALA A 332 9.18 10.06 -10.89
N ILE A 333 8.45 9.19 -11.60
CA ILE A 333 8.48 7.73 -11.39
C ILE A 333 9.90 7.19 -11.59
N HIS A 334 10.56 7.57 -12.69
CA HIS A 334 11.92 7.10 -12.98
C HIS A 334 12.92 7.54 -11.90
N LEU A 335 12.94 8.83 -11.56
CA LEU A 335 13.85 9.36 -10.55
C LEU A 335 13.59 8.75 -9.16
N ALA A 336 12.32 8.56 -8.80
CA ALA A 336 11.94 7.91 -7.56
C ALA A 336 12.41 6.45 -7.53
N ALA A 337 12.22 5.67 -8.59
CA ALA A 337 12.69 4.30 -8.68
C ALA A 337 14.23 4.20 -8.60
N GLU A 338 14.95 5.13 -9.23
CA GLU A 338 16.41 5.20 -9.15
C GLU A 338 16.88 5.57 -7.73
N SER A 339 16.18 6.45 -7.00
CA SER A 339 16.50 6.74 -5.59
C SER A 339 16.32 5.50 -4.70
N ILE A 340 15.25 4.73 -4.91
CA ILE A 340 15.00 3.46 -4.22
C ILE A 340 16.08 2.45 -4.55
N TRP A 341 16.47 2.34 -5.82
CA TRP A 341 17.51 1.41 -6.21
C TRP A 341 18.85 1.75 -5.55
N ARG A 342 19.27 3.02 -5.53
CA ARG A 342 20.57 3.41 -4.96
C ARG A 342 20.61 3.35 -3.44
N GLU A 343 19.52 3.69 -2.76
CA GLU A 343 19.51 3.99 -1.32
C GLU A 343 18.53 3.10 -0.53
N GLY A 344 17.85 2.15 -1.18
CA GLY A 344 16.79 1.35 -0.59
C GLY A 344 17.25 0.24 0.36
N LEU A 345 18.56 -0.05 0.43
CA LEU A 345 19.15 -1.01 1.37
C LEU A 345 19.33 -0.38 2.76
N LEU A 346 18.20 -0.16 3.44
CA LEU A 346 18.17 0.55 4.72
C LEU A 346 18.79 -0.28 5.84
N SER A 347 19.59 0.37 6.70
CA SER A 347 20.17 -0.31 7.87
C SER A 347 19.15 -0.74 8.92
N LYS A 348 17.89 -0.34 8.75
CA LYS A 348 16.75 -0.76 9.58
C LYS A 348 16.19 -2.14 9.20
N GLY A 349 16.80 -2.83 8.23
CA GLY A 349 16.47 -4.22 7.90
C GLY A 349 15.31 -4.38 6.93
N GLY A 350 14.61 -5.52 7.00
CA GLY A 350 13.68 -5.99 5.97
C GLY A 350 12.24 -5.50 6.08
N SER A 351 11.92 -4.60 7.01
CA SER A 351 10.54 -4.21 7.34
C SER A 351 9.77 -3.49 6.23
N LEU A 352 8.44 -3.35 6.40
CA LEU A 352 7.57 -2.67 5.43
C LEU A 352 7.54 -1.15 5.57
N CYS A 353 7.54 -0.61 6.78
CA CYS A 353 7.35 0.84 6.98
C CYS A 353 8.57 1.65 6.54
N HIS A 354 9.76 1.10 6.78
CA HIS A 354 11.03 1.79 6.56
C HIS A 354 12.19 0.77 6.48
N GLY A 355 11.98 -0.30 5.71
CA GLY A 355 12.97 -1.34 5.43
C GLY A 355 12.99 -1.75 3.96
N ILE A 356 13.80 -2.76 3.64
CA ILE A 356 14.06 -3.21 2.27
C ILE A 356 12.79 -3.69 1.57
N ALA A 357 11.96 -4.51 2.22
CA ALA A 357 10.71 -5.00 1.61
C ALA A 357 9.71 -3.86 1.36
N GLY A 358 9.64 -2.89 2.28
CA GLY A 358 8.85 -1.67 2.12
C GLY A 358 9.25 -0.80 0.93
N ASN A 359 10.54 -0.83 0.58
CA ASN A 359 11.09 -0.13 -0.57
C ASN A 359 10.92 -0.94 -1.88
N ALA A 360 10.82 -2.26 -1.80
CA ALA A 360 10.65 -3.13 -2.94
C ALA A 360 9.20 -3.21 -3.45
N LEU A 361 8.22 -3.25 -2.54
CA LEU A 361 6.80 -3.39 -2.92
C LEU A 361 6.28 -2.28 -3.85
N PRO A 362 6.63 -0.99 -3.70
CA PRO A 362 6.18 0.04 -4.65
C PRO A 362 6.72 -0.22 -6.06
N LEU A 363 7.93 -0.76 -6.20
CA LEU A 363 8.45 -1.19 -7.51
C LEU A 363 7.61 -2.36 -8.07
N LEU A 364 7.19 -3.31 -7.23
CA LEU A 364 6.30 -4.39 -7.67
C LEU A 364 4.93 -3.87 -8.16
N LEU A 365 4.35 -2.89 -7.45
CA LEU A 365 3.11 -2.24 -7.89
C LEU A 365 3.28 -1.45 -9.20
N MET A 366 4.45 -0.82 -9.38
CA MET A 366 4.79 -0.15 -10.63
C MET A 366 4.92 -1.16 -11.78
N HIS A 367 5.55 -2.32 -11.55
CA HIS A 367 5.59 -3.43 -12.52
C HIS A 367 4.18 -3.74 -13.03
N ASP A 368 3.23 -3.98 -12.13
CA ASP A 368 1.85 -4.28 -12.55
C ASP A 368 1.24 -3.17 -13.41
N SER A 369 1.43 -1.89 -13.02
CA SER A 369 0.89 -0.73 -13.75
C SER A 369 1.53 -0.52 -15.13
N PHE A 370 2.70 -1.10 -15.38
CA PHE A 370 3.37 -1.08 -16.68
C PHE A 370 3.08 -2.34 -17.49
N GLU A 371 2.67 -3.43 -16.82
CA GLU A 371 2.47 -4.74 -17.43
C GLU A 371 1.02 -5.00 -17.85
N TYR A 372 0.07 -4.53 -17.03
CA TYR A 372 -1.33 -4.94 -17.11
C TYR A 372 -2.33 -3.81 -17.36
N ASP A 373 -1.85 -2.58 -17.58
CA ASP A 373 -2.68 -1.37 -17.80
C ASP A 373 -2.16 -0.54 -19.01
N VAL A 374 -1.65 -1.23 -20.03
CA VAL A 374 -0.96 -0.61 -21.17
C VAL A 374 -1.96 0.18 -22.03
N GLU A 375 -3.15 -0.36 -22.29
CA GLU A 375 -4.18 0.29 -23.11
C GLU A 375 -4.68 1.61 -22.49
N LEU A 376 -4.81 1.63 -21.16
CA LEU A 376 -5.22 2.81 -20.39
C LEU A 376 -4.18 3.94 -20.54
N MET A 377 -2.90 3.61 -20.38
CA MET A 377 -1.80 4.57 -20.52
C MET A 377 -1.60 5.04 -21.96
N GLN A 378 -1.79 4.17 -22.96
CA GLN A 378 -1.80 4.59 -24.37
C GLN A 378 -2.93 5.58 -24.65
N THR A 379 -4.09 5.40 -24.00
CA THR A 379 -5.21 6.35 -24.09
C THR A 379 -4.86 7.68 -23.45
N ALA A 380 -4.29 7.67 -22.24
CA ALA A 380 -3.81 8.86 -21.55
C ALA A 380 -2.81 9.68 -22.40
N LYS A 381 -1.78 9.02 -22.96
CA LYS A 381 -0.78 9.69 -23.82
C LYS A 381 -1.39 10.28 -25.08
N ARG A 382 -2.32 9.58 -25.74
CA ARG A 382 -3.04 10.11 -26.91
C ARG A 382 -3.90 11.32 -26.55
N ASN A 383 -4.58 11.28 -25.40
CA ASN A 383 -5.40 12.39 -24.92
C ASN A 383 -4.53 13.60 -24.56
N TYR A 384 -3.36 13.40 -23.95
CA TYR A 384 -2.37 14.44 -23.71
C TYR A 384 -1.95 15.14 -25.01
N ILE A 385 -1.52 14.38 -26.03
CA ILE A 385 -1.10 14.95 -27.33
C ILE A 385 -2.23 15.78 -27.97
N LYS A 386 -3.48 15.30 -27.87
CA LYS A 386 -4.64 16.03 -28.39
C LYS A 386 -4.90 17.35 -27.66
N ARG A 387 -4.66 17.43 -26.35
CA ARG A 387 -4.93 18.65 -25.55
C ARG A 387 -3.78 19.66 -25.56
N THR A 388 -2.56 19.26 -25.95
CA THR A 388 -1.39 20.15 -25.95
C THR A 388 -0.94 20.66 -27.33
N GLU A 389 -1.48 20.14 -28.44
CA GLU A 389 -1.06 20.45 -29.84
C GLU A 389 0.46 20.22 -30.04
N PRO A 390 1.10 20.31 -31.24
CA PRO A 390 2.43 19.74 -31.45
C PRO A 390 3.53 20.68 -30.93
N ILE A 391 3.58 20.90 -29.62
CA ILE A 391 4.82 21.24 -28.95
C ILE A 391 5.65 19.96 -28.97
N GLU A 392 6.86 20.02 -29.54
CA GLU A 392 7.87 18.95 -29.49
C GLU A 392 8.09 18.55 -28.03
N THR A 393 7.23 17.66 -27.55
CA THR A 393 7.38 17.06 -26.26
C THR A 393 8.44 16.01 -26.50
N LYS A 394 9.62 16.18 -25.88
CA LYS A 394 10.51 15.05 -25.64
C LYS A 394 9.70 14.05 -24.81
N CYS A 395 8.92 13.19 -25.47
CA CYS A 395 8.52 11.94 -24.89
C CYS A 395 9.84 11.27 -24.51
N LEU A 396 10.11 11.15 -23.22
CA LEU A 396 11.07 10.20 -22.71
C LEU A 396 10.54 8.80 -23.10
N GLU A 397 10.73 8.40 -24.35
CA GLU A 397 10.64 7.00 -24.72
C GLU A 397 11.88 6.27 -24.16
N ASP A 398 11.58 5.14 -23.54
CA ASP A 398 12.40 3.92 -23.44
C ASP A 398 13.48 3.78 -22.36
N ASN A 399 13.18 4.15 -21.10
CA ASN A 399 13.91 3.58 -19.94
C ASN A 399 13.03 2.89 -18.88
N LEU A 400 11.70 3.02 -18.95
CA LEU A 400 10.78 2.40 -18.00
C LEU A 400 10.04 1.24 -18.67
N SER A 401 10.28 0.03 -18.18
CA SER A 401 9.55 -1.18 -18.57
C SER A 401 9.04 -1.91 -17.33
N SER A 402 8.06 -2.78 -17.54
CA SER A 402 7.60 -3.69 -16.50
C SER A 402 8.76 -4.55 -15.92
N ASP A 403 9.68 -5.02 -16.77
CA ASP A 403 10.85 -5.80 -16.34
C ASP A 403 11.88 -4.95 -15.56
N TYR A 404 12.02 -3.65 -15.89
CA TYR A 404 12.87 -2.71 -15.13
C TYR A 404 12.45 -2.65 -13.65
N PHE A 405 11.14 -2.64 -13.40
CA PHE A 405 10.58 -2.61 -12.05
C PHE A 405 10.63 -3.98 -11.38
N LEU A 406 10.19 -5.04 -12.09
CA LEU A 406 10.13 -6.39 -11.54
C LEU A 406 11.50 -6.89 -11.10
N SER A 407 12.53 -6.71 -11.95
CA SER A 407 13.90 -7.15 -11.65
C SER A 407 14.41 -6.56 -10.34
N ARG A 408 14.25 -5.24 -10.15
CA ARG A 408 14.67 -4.53 -8.94
C ARG A 408 13.85 -4.93 -7.72
N ALA A 409 12.53 -5.04 -7.86
CA ALA A 409 11.63 -5.46 -6.78
C ALA A 409 12.01 -6.83 -6.23
N LEU A 410 12.13 -7.84 -7.12
CA LEU A 410 12.48 -9.20 -6.73
C LEU A 410 13.88 -9.27 -6.13
N THR A 411 14.85 -8.52 -6.66
CA THR A 411 16.22 -8.47 -6.12
C THR A 411 16.25 -7.95 -4.68
N LEU A 412 15.55 -6.83 -4.41
CA LEU A 412 15.46 -6.27 -3.08
C LEU A 412 14.73 -7.22 -2.12
N LEU A 413 13.67 -7.88 -2.55
CA LEU A 413 12.93 -8.85 -1.73
C LEU A 413 13.74 -10.11 -1.41
N LEU A 414 14.50 -10.64 -2.37
CA LEU A 414 15.42 -11.77 -2.13
C LEU A 414 16.47 -11.38 -1.10
N HIS A 415 17.02 -10.16 -1.22
CA HIS A 415 18.01 -9.62 -0.29
C HIS A 415 17.43 -9.33 1.11
N ALA A 416 16.13 -9.04 1.24
CA ALA A 416 15.49 -8.84 2.54
C ALA A 416 15.58 -10.07 3.47
N ARG A 417 15.84 -11.27 2.93
CA ARG A 417 16.12 -12.49 3.71
C ARG A 417 17.42 -12.37 4.51
N GLU A 418 18.36 -11.54 4.10
CA GLU A 418 19.61 -11.32 4.84
C GLU A 418 19.43 -10.45 6.09
N THR A 419 18.19 -10.06 6.43
CA THR A 419 17.90 -9.13 7.53
C THR A 419 17.31 -9.86 8.74
N PRO A 420 17.56 -9.37 9.98
CA PRO A 420 16.94 -9.93 11.16
C PRO A 420 15.44 -9.54 11.24
N PRO A 421 14.58 -10.37 11.87
CA PRO A 421 14.92 -11.61 12.56
C PRO A 421 14.97 -12.85 11.64
N TYR A 422 14.79 -12.73 10.31
CA TYR A 422 14.81 -13.87 9.40
C TYR A 422 16.20 -14.52 9.33
N SER A 423 17.24 -13.70 9.11
CA SER A 423 18.64 -14.11 9.21
C SER A 423 19.30 -13.42 10.40
N ASN A 424 19.74 -14.21 11.38
CA ASN A 424 20.32 -13.70 12.63
C ASN A 424 21.80 -14.07 12.78
N SER A 425 22.57 -13.89 11.69
CA SER A 425 24.02 -14.06 11.72
C SER A 425 24.69 -13.02 12.63
N PRO A 426 25.71 -13.39 13.44
CA PRO A 426 26.52 -12.43 14.19
C PRO A 426 27.23 -11.38 13.31
N GLU A 427 27.41 -11.67 12.02
CA GLU A 427 28.02 -10.77 11.03
C GLU A 427 27.00 -9.84 10.34
N ASN A 428 25.72 -9.91 10.73
CA ASN A 428 24.66 -9.15 10.10
C ASN A 428 24.84 -7.64 10.35
N ILE A 429 24.88 -6.88 9.25
CA ILE A 429 25.02 -5.42 9.29
C ILE A 429 23.70 -4.70 9.57
N TYR A 430 22.56 -5.36 9.36
CA TYR A 430 21.23 -4.78 9.55
C TYR A 430 20.80 -4.79 11.01
N ARG A 431 20.06 -3.77 11.42
CA ARG A 431 19.52 -3.66 12.78
C ARG A 431 18.30 -4.54 12.98
N MET A 432 18.24 -5.18 14.15
CA MET A 432 17.00 -5.79 14.65
C MET A 432 15.92 -4.70 14.81
N PRO A 433 14.69 -4.91 14.32
CA PRO A 433 13.60 -3.98 14.55
C PRO A 433 13.18 -3.93 16.02
N ASP A 434 12.61 -2.80 16.46
CA ASP A 434 12.08 -2.64 17.83
C ASP A 434 10.94 -3.63 18.13
N ARG A 435 10.14 -3.96 17.10
CA ARG A 435 9.09 -4.98 17.13
C ARG A 435 9.35 -6.05 16.06
N PRO A 436 10.25 -7.02 16.31
CA PRO A 436 10.81 -7.92 15.30
C PRO A 436 9.80 -8.74 14.51
N PHE A 437 8.61 -9.00 15.07
CA PHE A 437 7.57 -9.82 14.44
C PHE A 437 6.30 -9.04 14.11
N SER A 438 6.29 -7.71 14.25
CA SER A 438 5.12 -6.90 13.91
C SER A 438 4.90 -6.81 12.40
N LEU A 439 3.70 -6.38 11.98
CA LEU A 439 3.36 -6.21 10.57
C LEU A 439 4.17 -5.11 9.87
N HIS A 440 4.36 -3.96 10.50
CA HIS A 440 4.98 -2.80 9.82
C HIS A 440 6.48 -2.72 10.02
N GLU A 441 6.98 -3.09 11.20
CA GLU A 441 8.40 -3.00 11.55
C GLU A 441 9.09 -4.36 11.54
N GLY A 442 8.34 -5.46 11.59
CA GLY A 442 8.88 -6.80 11.75
C GLY A 442 8.67 -7.73 10.57
N LEU A 443 8.98 -9.01 10.82
CA LEU A 443 9.01 -10.08 9.85
C LEU A 443 7.64 -10.40 9.24
N SER A 444 6.54 -10.26 9.98
CA SER A 444 5.20 -10.57 9.45
C SER A 444 4.87 -9.76 8.20
N GLY A 445 5.30 -8.49 8.13
CA GLY A 445 5.15 -7.68 6.94
C GLY A 445 6.02 -8.13 5.78
N THR A 446 7.28 -8.46 6.06
CA THR A 446 8.22 -8.98 5.05
C THR A 446 7.72 -10.28 4.45
N VAL A 447 7.14 -11.17 5.27
CA VAL A 447 6.50 -12.41 4.80
C VAL A 447 5.33 -12.11 3.86
N CYS A 448 4.48 -11.12 4.17
CA CYS A 448 3.45 -10.69 3.24
C CYS A 448 4.03 -10.16 1.91
N ALA A 449 5.18 -9.48 1.93
CA ALA A 449 5.80 -8.99 0.71
C ALA A 449 6.35 -10.13 -0.17
N TRP A 450 6.95 -11.16 0.44
CA TRP A 450 7.37 -12.37 -0.29
C TRP A 450 6.18 -13.12 -0.87
N ALA A 451 5.07 -13.21 -0.13
CA ALA A 451 3.85 -13.83 -0.62
C ALA A 451 3.26 -13.10 -1.83
N ASP A 452 3.26 -11.77 -1.82
CA ASP A 452 2.82 -10.97 -2.97
C ASP A 452 3.75 -11.12 -4.18
N ALA A 453 5.07 -11.22 -3.95
CA ALA A 453 6.04 -11.55 -5.01
C ALA A 453 5.81 -12.93 -5.63
N CYS A 454 5.46 -13.95 -4.83
CA CYS A 454 5.08 -15.26 -5.36
C CYS A 454 3.91 -15.15 -6.34
N VAL A 455 2.89 -14.35 -6.01
CA VAL A 455 1.72 -14.15 -6.88
C VAL A 455 2.11 -13.41 -8.16
N ALA A 456 2.87 -12.31 -8.05
CA ALA A 456 3.33 -11.54 -9.21
C ALA A 456 4.20 -12.37 -10.16
N ILE A 457 5.11 -13.19 -9.63
CA ILE A 457 5.93 -14.10 -10.44
C ILE A 457 5.06 -15.12 -11.18
N GLN A 458 4.08 -15.71 -10.51
CA GLN A 458 3.16 -16.66 -11.15
C GLN A 458 2.31 -16.00 -12.25
N ALA A 459 1.85 -14.77 -12.03
CA ALA A 459 1.12 -14.00 -13.05
C ALA A 459 2.01 -13.71 -14.27
N ARG A 460 3.28 -13.32 -14.05
CA ARG A 460 4.26 -13.11 -15.12
C ARG A 460 4.61 -14.40 -15.85
N LEU A 461 4.81 -15.50 -15.14
CA LEU A 461 5.06 -16.83 -15.74
C LEU A 461 3.87 -17.29 -16.58
N ARG A 462 2.63 -17.11 -16.11
CA ARG A 462 1.44 -17.46 -16.86
C ARG A 462 1.31 -16.65 -18.14
N LYS A 463 1.65 -15.37 -18.11
CA LYS A 463 1.72 -14.55 -19.33
C LYS A 463 2.77 -15.07 -20.31
N ILE A 464 3.98 -15.38 -19.85
CA ILE A 464 5.04 -15.96 -20.70
C ILE A 464 4.56 -17.27 -21.34
N GLU A 465 3.84 -18.11 -20.61
CA GLU A 465 3.25 -19.33 -21.16
C GLU A 465 2.22 -19.05 -22.26
N LEU A 466 1.29 -18.12 -22.02
CA LEU A 466 0.29 -17.72 -23.02
C LEU A 466 0.92 -17.11 -24.28
N GLU A 467 2.02 -16.38 -24.13
CA GLU A 467 2.80 -15.82 -25.25
C GLU A 467 3.53 -16.90 -26.06
N LEU A 468 3.90 -18.02 -25.43
CA LEU A 468 4.49 -19.17 -26.11
C LEU A 468 3.43 -20.08 -26.75
N GLU A 469 2.23 -20.15 -26.17
CA GLU A 469 1.09 -20.90 -26.70
C GLU A 469 0.41 -20.17 -27.88
N GLY A 470 0.51 -18.84 -27.94
CA GLY A 470 -0.01 -17.99 -29.02
C GLY A 470 1.06 -17.57 -30.04
N ASP A 471 0.63 -17.11 -31.23
CA ASP A 471 1.50 -16.49 -32.25
C ASP A 471 1.73 -14.99 -31.95
N GLY A 472 2.24 -14.65 -30.75
CA GLY A 472 2.66 -13.27 -30.44
C GLY A 472 2.36 -12.79 -29.00
N PRO A 473 2.58 -11.48 -28.73
CA PRO A 473 2.38 -10.91 -27.40
C PRO A 473 0.96 -11.12 -26.87
N ALA A 474 0.82 -11.48 -25.60
CA ALA A 474 -0.47 -11.68 -24.99
C ALA A 474 -1.14 -10.31 -24.81
N VAL A 475 -2.09 -10.00 -25.71
CA VAL A 475 -2.90 -8.79 -25.63
C VAL A 475 -3.65 -8.77 -24.30
N GLU A 476 -3.79 -7.59 -23.70
CA GLU A 476 -4.38 -7.39 -22.37
C GLU A 476 -5.76 -8.06 -22.25
N ALA A 477 -6.58 -8.00 -23.30
CA ALA A 477 -7.88 -8.67 -23.38
C ALA A 477 -7.81 -10.21 -23.25
N THR A 478 -6.74 -10.84 -23.76
CA THR A 478 -6.52 -12.29 -23.65
C THR A 478 -6.14 -12.67 -22.23
N LEU A 479 -5.21 -11.92 -21.62
CA LEU A 479 -4.81 -12.12 -20.22
C LEU A 479 -6.00 -11.98 -19.28
N ARG A 480 -6.80 -10.93 -19.48
CA ARG A 480 -8.02 -10.67 -18.70
C ARG A 480 -9.10 -11.74 -18.89
N ARG A 481 -9.00 -12.65 -19.86
CA ARG A 481 -9.94 -13.76 -20.06
C ARG A 481 -9.44 -15.09 -19.49
N ASP A 482 -8.12 -15.26 -19.36
CA ASP A 482 -7.50 -16.47 -18.81
C ASP A 482 -7.91 -16.69 -17.34
N PRO A 483 -8.54 -17.84 -17.00
CA PRO A 483 -9.05 -18.07 -15.65
C PRO A 483 -7.94 -18.17 -14.59
N THR A 484 -6.78 -18.75 -14.95
CA THR A 484 -5.63 -18.86 -14.05
C THR A 484 -5.06 -17.49 -13.73
N PHE A 485 -4.87 -16.66 -14.75
CA PHE A 485 -4.41 -15.29 -14.60
C PHE A 485 -5.38 -14.45 -13.74
N LYS A 486 -6.70 -14.53 -14.00
CA LYS A 486 -7.71 -13.86 -13.16
C LYS A 486 -7.59 -14.22 -11.69
N GLU A 487 -7.44 -15.51 -11.41
CA GLU A 487 -7.34 -16.00 -10.04
C GLU A 487 -6.04 -15.51 -9.36
N LEU A 488 -4.92 -15.47 -10.09
CA LEU A 488 -3.68 -14.87 -9.60
C LEU A 488 -3.86 -13.38 -9.30
N MET A 489 -4.49 -12.62 -10.19
CA MET A 489 -4.78 -11.19 -9.98
C MET A 489 -5.74 -10.94 -8.81
N ASN A 490 -6.58 -11.91 -8.45
CA ASN A 490 -7.45 -11.84 -7.26
C ASN A 490 -6.69 -12.13 -5.95
N ARG A 491 -5.55 -12.81 -6.04
CA ARG A 491 -4.62 -13.09 -4.94
C ARG A 491 -3.50 -12.05 -4.83
N GLN A 492 -3.41 -11.09 -5.74
CA GLN A 492 -2.49 -9.98 -5.64
C GLN A 492 -3.06 -8.94 -4.67
N LEU A 493 -2.46 -8.84 -3.48
CA LEU A 493 -3.01 -8.07 -2.39
C LEU A 493 -2.25 -6.77 -2.14
N GLY A 494 -1.01 -6.65 -2.62
CA GLY A 494 -0.14 -5.49 -2.44
C GLY A 494 0.25 -5.26 -0.97
N PHE A 495 0.35 -3.99 -0.58
CA PHE A 495 0.64 -3.62 0.81
C PHE A 495 -0.47 -4.07 1.79
N PRO A 496 -0.13 -4.57 2.99
CA PRO A 496 -1.12 -5.00 3.98
C PRO A 496 -2.09 -3.92 4.47
N THR A 497 -1.64 -2.67 4.51
CA THR A 497 -2.36 -1.56 5.15
C THR A 497 -2.35 -0.27 4.33
N ILE A 498 -1.87 -0.31 3.09
CA ILE A 498 -1.90 0.82 2.17
C ILE A 498 -2.78 0.42 0.99
N ALA A 499 -3.38 1.41 0.33
CA ALA A 499 -4.12 1.18 -0.90
C ALA A 499 -3.29 0.41 -1.94
N HIS A 500 -3.90 -0.64 -2.46
CA HIS A 500 -3.64 -1.15 -3.80
C HIS A 500 -4.55 -0.38 -4.78
N HIS A 501 -4.35 -0.48 -6.10
CA HIS A 501 -5.14 0.28 -7.08
C HIS A 501 -6.66 0.02 -7.05
N ARG A 502 -7.11 -1.00 -6.31
CA ARG A 502 -8.51 -1.36 -6.06
C ARG A 502 -8.63 -2.04 -4.69
N PRO A 503 -9.81 -2.05 -4.05
CA PRO A 503 -10.02 -2.86 -2.85
C PRO A 503 -9.80 -4.32 -3.22
N THR A 504 -8.93 -4.99 -2.48
CA THR A 504 -8.64 -6.41 -2.73
C THR A 504 -9.63 -7.28 -1.97
N GLY A 505 -10.18 -6.78 -0.89
CA GLY A 505 -11.14 -7.46 -0.03
C GLY A 505 -10.69 -7.46 1.42
N LEU A 506 -9.37 -7.38 1.70
CA LEU A 506 -8.74 -7.74 2.98
C LEU A 506 -9.38 -9.04 3.52
N PRO A 507 -8.74 -10.21 3.43
CA PRO A 507 -9.37 -11.45 3.87
C PRO A 507 -9.84 -11.40 5.30
#